data_AF-A0A3L9IGD6-F1
#
_entry.id   AF-A0A3L9IGD6-F1
#
_cell.length_a   1.000
_cell.length_b   1.000
_cell.length_c   1.000
_cell.angle_alpha   90.00
_cell.angle_beta   90.00
_cell.angle_gamma   90.00
#
_symmetry.space_group_name_H-M   'P 1'
#
loop_
_entity.id
_entity.type
_entity.pdbx_description
1 polymer ?
#
loop_
_entity_poly.entity_id
_entity_poly.type
_entity_poly.pdbx_seq_one_letter_code
_entity_poly.pdbx_strand_id
1 'polypeptide(L)'
;ALVFSIDAPLKVLLGDADSKYIPASLCRTNASGTPVNGYFLTLVLVAILIMLPTLGIGDMNNLYKWLLNLNSVVMPLRYLWVFVAFIAVVRLAQKYKPEYVFIRNKPLAMTVGIWCFAFTAFACLTGIFPKMEAFTAEWTFQLALNVATPFVLVGLGLIFPLLARKANSK
;
A
#
# COMPACT_ATOMS: atom_id res chain seq x y z
N ALA A 1 -1.88 -21.90 -7.52
CA ALA A 1 -1.63 -20.48 -7.83
C ALA A 1 -2.20 -19.55 -6.77
N LEU A 2 -3.52 -19.56 -6.52
CA LEU A 2 -4.18 -18.62 -5.59
C LEU A 2 -3.60 -18.61 -4.17
N VAL A 3 -3.39 -19.80 -3.57
CA VAL A 3 -2.83 -19.93 -2.21
C VAL A 3 -1.41 -19.35 -2.11
N PHE A 4 -0.60 -19.52 -3.17
CA PHE A 4 0.76 -18.97 -3.22
C PHE A 4 0.74 -17.44 -3.33
N SER A 5 -0.19 -16.88 -4.11
CA SER A 5 -0.38 -15.42 -4.21
C SER A 5 -0.83 -14.76 -2.90
N ILE A 6 -1.37 -15.53 -1.95
CA ILE A 6 -1.75 -15.05 -0.62
C ILE A 6 -0.59 -15.24 0.37
N ASP A 7 0.02 -16.42 0.39
CA ASP A 7 1.10 -16.77 1.33
C ASP A 7 2.39 -15.98 1.07
N ALA A 8 2.82 -15.86 -0.19
CA ALA A 8 4.10 -15.24 -0.52
C ALA A 8 4.19 -13.75 -0.12
N PRO A 9 3.22 -12.87 -0.44
CA PRO A 9 3.28 -11.47 -0.01
C PRO A 9 3.21 -11.32 1.50
N LEU A 10 2.44 -12.17 2.19
CA LEU A 10 2.33 -12.13 3.65
C LEU A 10 3.63 -12.55 4.34
N LYS A 11 4.28 -13.61 3.83
CA LYS A 11 5.59 -14.05 4.32
C LYS A 11 6.69 -13.05 4.04
N VAL A 12 6.69 -12.38 2.88
CA VAL A 12 7.64 -11.28 2.62
C VAL A 12 7.38 -10.12 3.58
N LEU A 13 6.12 -9.73 3.77
CA LEU A 13 5.73 -8.64 4.67
C LEU A 13 6.16 -8.89 6.12
N LEU A 14 5.97 -10.12 6.63
CA LEU A 14 6.24 -10.48 8.02
C LEU A 14 7.64 -11.08 8.25
N GLY A 15 8.27 -11.61 7.20
CA GLY A 15 9.60 -12.21 7.23
C GLY A 15 10.72 -11.17 7.13
N ASP A 16 10.52 -10.12 6.33
CA ASP A 16 11.43 -8.96 6.26
C ASP A 16 11.03 -7.84 7.24
N ALA A 17 10.10 -8.14 8.14
CA ALA A 17 9.60 -7.23 9.14
C ALA A 17 10.65 -6.92 10.21
N ASP A 18 11.16 -5.69 10.22
CA ASP A 18 11.95 -5.22 11.36
C ASP A 18 11.03 -5.14 12.60
N SER A 19 11.43 -5.85 13.66
CA SER A 19 10.77 -5.90 14.98
C SER A 19 10.48 -4.52 15.57
N LYS A 20 11.19 -3.48 15.13
CA LYS A 20 10.97 -2.08 15.51
C LYS A 20 9.68 -1.48 14.92
N TYR A 21 9.22 -1.97 13.78
CA TYR A 21 8.10 -1.40 13.03
C TYR A 21 6.89 -2.32 12.94
N ILE A 22 7.06 -3.63 13.16
CA ILE A 22 5.97 -4.60 13.16
C ILE A 22 5.93 -5.30 14.53
N PRO A 23 4.76 -5.36 15.20
CA PRO A 23 4.67 -5.97 16.52
C PRO A 23 4.92 -7.48 16.44
N ALA A 24 5.73 -8.00 17.37
CA ALA A 24 6.09 -9.42 17.44
C ALA A 24 4.87 -10.36 17.53
N SER A 25 3.70 -9.85 17.98
CA SER A 25 2.46 -10.60 17.98
C SER A 25 1.97 -10.96 16.57
N LEU A 26 2.21 -10.13 15.56
CA LEU A 26 1.83 -10.39 14.16
C LEU A 26 2.77 -11.38 13.47
N CYS A 27 4.05 -11.40 13.87
CA CYS A 27 5.04 -12.33 13.35
C CYS A 27 5.01 -13.72 14.02
N ARG A 28 4.03 -14.01 14.89
CA ARG A 28 3.90 -15.33 15.51
C ARG A 28 3.59 -16.40 14.47
N THR A 29 4.47 -17.39 14.38
CA THR A 29 4.35 -18.55 13.50
C THR A 29 3.91 -19.80 14.26
N ASN A 30 3.31 -20.75 13.56
CA ASN A 30 3.04 -22.10 14.07
C ASN A 30 4.25 -23.04 13.87
N ALA A 31 4.11 -24.31 14.26
CA ALA A 31 5.14 -25.34 14.10
C ALA A 31 5.62 -25.54 12.64
N SER A 32 4.84 -25.13 11.64
CA SER A 32 5.16 -25.22 10.21
C SER A 32 5.77 -23.91 9.66
N GLY A 33 6.11 -22.94 10.50
CA GLY A 33 6.66 -21.65 10.09
C GLY A 33 5.64 -20.70 9.45
N THR A 34 4.34 -20.99 9.59
CA THR A 34 3.25 -20.21 8.97
C THR A 34 2.79 -19.08 9.91
N PRO A 35 2.74 -17.81 9.47
CA PRO A 35 2.39 -16.67 10.33
C PRO A 35 0.87 -16.58 10.58
N VAL A 36 0.38 -17.29 11.60
CA VAL A 36 -1.07 -17.44 11.88
C VAL A 36 -1.76 -16.10 12.12
N ASN A 37 -1.15 -15.23 12.93
CA ASN A 37 -1.72 -13.92 13.23
C ASN A 37 -1.68 -12.97 12.02
N GLY A 38 -0.72 -13.16 11.11
CA GLY A 38 -0.68 -12.50 9.82
C GLY A 38 -1.89 -12.84 8.95
N TYR A 39 -2.22 -14.13 8.85
CA TYR A 39 -3.40 -14.57 8.09
C TYR A 39 -4.71 -14.05 8.70
N PHE A 40 -4.81 -14.02 10.02
CA PHE A 40 -5.98 -13.47 10.69
C PHE A 40 -6.14 -11.97 10.39
N LEU A 41 -5.05 -11.20 10.42
CA LEU A 41 -5.07 -9.80 10.01
C LEU A 41 -5.53 -9.64 8.56
N THR A 42 -4.96 -10.41 7.62
CA THR A 42 -5.36 -10.38 6.22
C THR A 42 -6.84 -10.74 6.05
N LEU A 43 -7.33 -11.75 6.76
CA LEU A 43 -8.74 -12.15 6.74
C LEU A 43 -9.65 -11.02 7.18
N VAL A 44 -9.33 -10.35 8.30
CA VAL A 44 -10.12 -9.20 8.79
C VAL A 44 -10.10 -8.05 7.79
N LEU A 45 -8.94 -7.72 7.23
CA LEU A 45 -8.81 -6.64 6.25
C LEU A 45 -9.61 -6.94 4.96
N VAL A 46 -9.48 -8.15 4.42
CA VAL A 46 -10.19 -8.57 3.21
C VAL A 46 -11.69 -8.63 3.46
N ALA A 47 -12.13 -9.14 4.63
CA ALA A 47 -13.53 -9.17 4.99
C ALA A 47 -14.14 -7.77 5.03
N ILE A 48 -13.46 -6.79 5.63
CA ILE A 48 -13.89 -5.39 5.66
C ILE A 48 -13.92 -4.80 4.25
N LEU A 49 -12.89 -5.05 3.44
CA LEU A 49 -12.79 -4.54 2.06
C LEU A 49 -13.87 -5.09 1.13
N ILE A 50 -14.44 -6.27 1.42
CA ILE A 50 -15.54 -6.83 0.65
C ILE A 50 -16.88 -6.38 1.21
N MET A 51 -17.06 -6.43 2.54
CA MET A 51 -18.33 -6.11 3.19
C MET A 51 -18.70 -4.62 3.05
N LEU A 52 -17.77 -3.69 3.29
CA LEU A 52 -18.07 -2.25 3.23
C LEU A 52 -18.63 -1.81 1.86
N PRO A 53 -18.03 -2.19 0.73
CA PRO A 53 -18.57 -1.86 -0.58
C PRO A 53 -19.90 -2.54 -0.85
N THR A 54 -20.14 -3.78 -0.43
CA THR A 54 -21.43 -4.46 -0.70
C THR A 54 -22.64 -3.76 -0.08
N LEU A 55 -22.45 -2.98 0.98
CA LEU A 55 -23.52 -2.20 1.60
C LEU A 55 -23.97 -1.00 0.75
N GLY A 56 -23.12 -0.51 -0.16
CA GLY A 56 -23.45 0.63 -1.04
C GLY A 56 -23.34 0.35 -2.55
N ILE A 57 -22.69 -0.75 -2.93
CA ILE A 57 -22.55 -1.25 -4.30
C ILE A 57 -23.32 -2.57 -4.36
N GLY A 58 -24.59 -2.51 -4.77
CA GLY A 58 -25.48 -3.67 -4.82
C GLY A 58 -25.21 -4.64 -5.97
N ASP A 59 -24.35 -4.29 -6.93
CA ASP A 59 -24.05 -5.08 -8.12
C ASP A 59 -22.63 -5.66 -8.09
N MET A 60 -22.52 -6.97 -8.34
CA MET A 60 -21.25 -7.69 -8.38
C MET A 60 -20.32 -7.18 -9.49
N ASN A 61 -20.86 -6.75 -10.63
CA ASN A 61 -20.02 -6.19 -11.70
C ASN A 61 -19.43 -4.85 -11.28
N ASN A 62 -20.23 -4.00 -10.62
CA ASN A 62 -19.74 -2.72 -10.09
C ASN A 62 -18.75 -2.93 -8.94
N LEU A 63 -18.94 -3.93 -8.08
CA LEU A 63 -17.98 -4.26 -7.02
C LEU A 63 -16.64 -4.71 -7.61
N TYR A 64 -16.66 -5.54 -8.66
CA TYR A 64 -15.43 -5.95 -9.35
C TYR A 64 -14.73 -4.77 -10.04
N LYS A 65 -15.49 -3.92 -10.75
CA LYS A 65 -14.95 -2.69 -11.36
C LYS A 65 -14.35 -1.76 -10.30
N TRP A 66 -14.98 -1.65 -9.14
CA TRP A 66 -14.46 -0.87 -8.03
C TRP A 66 -13.16 -1.46 -7.47
N LEU A 67 -13.08 -2.79 -7.27
CA LEU A 67 -11.85 -3.46 -6.82
C LEU A 67 -10.69 -3.24 -7.82
N LEU A 68 -10.96 -3.33 -9.12
CA LEU A 68 -9.98 -3.02 -10.16
C LEU A 68 -9.54 -1.56 -10.09
N ASN A 69 -10.48 -0.63 -9.89
CA ASN A 69 -10.18 0.78 -9.78
C ASN A 69 -9.33 1.08 -8.54
N LEU A 70 -9.70 0.53 -7.39
CA LEU A 70 -8.95 0.64 -6.14
C LEU A 70 -7.52 0.11 -6.30
N ASN A 71 -7.35 -1.05 -6.94
CA ASN A 71 -6.02 -1.62 -7.19
C ASN A 71 -5.15 -0.66 -8.03
N SER A 72 -5.76 -0.03 -9.05
CA SER A 72 -5.08 0.94 -9.92
C SER A 72 -4.58 2.18 -9.19
N VAL A 73 -5.13 2.50 -8.00
CA VAL A 73 -4.69 3.61 -7.15
C VAL A 73 -3.74 3.15 -6.05
N VAL A 74 -4.07 2.06 -5.35
CA VAL A 74 -3.29 1.56 -4.21
C VAL A 74 -1.91 1.04 -4.66
N MET A 75 -1.82 0.39 -5.82
CA MET A 75 -0.56 -0.14 -6.33
C MET A 75 0.44 0.99 -6.66
N PRO A 76 0.06 2.08 -7.34
CA PRO A 76 0.99 3.17 -7.62
C PRO A 76 1.26 4.09 -6.45
N LEU A 77 0.32 4.22 -5.50
CA LEU A 77 0.49 5.03 -4.31
C LEU A 77 1.74 4.66 -3.51
N ARG A 78 2.08 3.37 -3.42
CA ARG A 78 3.33 2.92 -2.77
C ARG A 78 4.59 3.42 -3.47
N TYR A 79 4.55 3.57 -4.80
CA TYR A 79 5.71 4.03 -5.58
C TYR A 79 5.98 5.52 -5.39
N LEU A 80 4.98 6.32 -4.99
CA LEU A 80 5.23 7.72 -4.62
C LEU A 80 6.28 7.83 -3.51
N TRP A 81 6.21 6.95 -2.50
CA TRP A 81 7.21 6.89 -1.43
C TRP A 81 8.59 6.47 -1.93
N VAL A 82 8.64 5.53 -2.88
CA VAL A 82 9.90 5.10 -3.51
C VAL A 82 10.54 6.25 -4.27
N PHE A 83 9.77 7.04 -5.03
CA PHE A 83 10.30 8.19 -5.76
C PHE A 83 10.72 9.32 -4.82
N VAL A 84 9.97 9.58 -3.75
CA VAL A 84 10.37 10.54 -2.70
C VAL A 84 11.70 10.12 -2.07
N ALA A 85 11.84 8.84 -1.71
CA ALA A 85 13.08 8.29 -1.16
C ALA A 85 14.24 8.39 -2.16
N PHE A 86 14.00 8.07 -3.44
CA PHE A 86 15.00 8.21 -4.50
C PHE A 86 15.49 9.67 -4.65
N ILE A 87 14.56 10.63 -4.73
CA ILE A 87 14.87 12.07 -4.79
C ILE A 87 15.70 12.50 -3.58
N ALA A 88 15.32 12.05 -2.37
CA ALA A 88 16.03 12.35 -1.14
C ALA A 88 17.46 11.77 -1.14
N VAL A 89 17.63 10.52 -1.58
CA VAL A 89 18.94 9.86 -1.68
C VAL A 89 19.83 10.57 -2.71
N VAL A 90 19.32 10.95 -3.88
CA VAL A 90 20.07 11.70 -4.90
C VAL A 90 20.51 13.07 -4.35
N ARG A 91 19.63 13.76 -3.62
CA ARG A 91 19.94 15.04 -2.98
C ARG A 91 21.00 14.91 -1.89
N LEU A 92 20.96 13.81 -1.13
CA LEU A 92 21.88 13.51 -0.04
C LEU A 92 23.06 12.63 -0.47
N ALA A 93 23.28 12.42 -1.77
CA ALA A 93 24.29 11.52 -2.31
C ALA A 93 25.74 11.89 -1.97
N GLN A 94 25.98 13.02 -1.28
CA GLN A 94 27.29 13.34 -0.71
C GLN A 94 27.53 12.69 0.66
N LYS A 95 26.47 12.31 1.39
CA LYS A 95 26.56 11.66 2.70
C LYS A 95 26.60 10.12 2.62
N TYR A 96 26.16 9.54 1.51
CA TYR A 96 26.05 8.09 1.33
C TYR A 96 26.87 7.67 0.12
N LYS A 97 27.65 6.59 0.25
CA LYS A 97 28.32 5.93 -0.89
C LYS A 97 27.40 4.82 -1.41
N PRO A 98 26.58 5.07 -2.45
CA PRO A 98 25.76 4.01 -3.03
C PRO A 98 26.65 2.95 -3.69
N GLU A 99 26.36 1.68 -3.43
CA GLU A 99 27.02 0.53 -4.05
C GLU A 99 26.71 0.45 -5.56
N TYR A 100 25.54 0.96 -5.96
CA TYR A 100 25.10 1.04 -7.34
C TYR A 100 24.50 2.40 -7.69
N VAL A 101 24.90 2.97 -8.83
CA VAL A 101 24.40 4.25 -9.35
C VAL A 101 23.92 4.06 -10.79
N PHE A 102 22.61 4.11 -10.99
CA PHE A 102 22.00 4.00 -12.32
C PHE A 102 22.31 5.24 -13.19
N ILE A 103 22.07 6.44 -12.67
CA ILE A 103 22.35 7.71 -13.36
C ILE A 103 23.45 8.45 -12.62
N ARG A 104 24.64 8.53 -13.22
CA ARG A 104 25.79 9.28 -12.66
C ARG A 104 25.57 10.80 -12.63
N ASN A 105 24.76 11.31 -13.56
CA ASN A 105 24.48 12.73 -13.67
C ASN A 105 23.38 13.15 -12.68
N LYS A 106 23.75 13.80 -11.57
CA LYS A 106 22.83 14.21 -10.49
C LYS A 106 21.61 15.02 -10.96
N PRO A 107 21.74 16.11 -11.73
CA PRO A 107 20.58 16.86 -12.22
C PRO A 107 19.68 16.00 -13.12
N LEU A 108 20.23 15.13 -13.96
CA LEU A 108 19.44 14.21 -14.78
C LEU A 108 18.65 13.21 -13.90
N ALA A 109 19.31 12.61 -12.90
CA ALA A 109 18.67 11.71 -11.95
C ALA A 109 17.53 12.39 -11.20
N MET A 110 17.74 13.63 -10.77
CA MET A 110 16.73 14.45 -10.10
C MET A 110 15.52 14.72 -11.00
N THR A 111 15.74 15.16 -12.24
CA THR A 111 14.67 15.42 -13.20
C THR A 111 13.84 14.17 -13.48
N VAL A 112 14.49 13.02 -13.71
CA VAL A 112 13.79 11.75 -13.94
C VAL A 112 12.98 11.34 -12.71
N GLY A 113 13.54 11.46 -11.50
CA GLY A 113 12.84 11.15 -10.26
C GLY A 113 11.59 12.01 -10.06
N ILE A 114 11.71 13.33 -10.25
CA ILE A 114 10.60 14.28 -10.14
C ILE A 114 9.54 14.01 -11.21
N TRP A 115 9.95 13.74 -12.45
CA TRP A 115 9.03 13.43 -13.53
C TRP A 115 8.24 12.15 -13.26
N CYS A 116 8.92 11.07 -12.84
CA CYS A 116 8.27 9.82 -12.46
C CYS A 116 7.30 10.01 -11.28
N PHE A 117 7.69 10.79 -10.27
CA PHE A 117 6.82 11.13 -9.15
C PHE A 117 5.57 11.89 -9.62
N ALA A 118 5.75 12.95 -10.41
CA ALA A 118 4.64 13.78 -10.90
C ALA A 118 3.68 12.98 -11.78
N PHE A 119 4.20 12.16 -12.71
CA PHE A 119 3.39 11.30 -13.55
C PHE A 119 2.60 10.27 -12.73
N THR A 120 3.25 9.62 -11.76
CA THR A 120 2.60 8.64 -10.89
C THR A 120 1.54 9.30 -10.01
N ALA A 121 1.81 10.48 -9.46
CA ALA A 121 0.86 11.23 -8.64
C ALA A 121 -0.36 11.63 -9.47
N PHE A 122 -0.14 12.11 -10.70
CA PHE A 122 -1.20 12.43 -11.64
C PHE A 122 -2.06 11.19 -11.98
N ALA A 123 -1.43 10.04 -12.26
CA ALA A 123 -2.13 8.78 -12.50
C ALA A 123 -2.97 8.32 -11.28
N CYS A 124 -2.44 8.48 -10.06
CA CYS A 124 -3.19 8.18 -8.84
C CYS A 124 -4.40 9.10 -8.68
N LEU A 125 -4.22 10.40 -8.86
CA LEU A 125 -5.29 11.40 -8.71
C LEU A 125 -6.42 11.16 -9.71
N THR A 126 -6.07 10.86 -10.97
CA THR A 126 -7.05 10.53 -12.01
C THR A 126 -7.71 9.16 -11.80
N GLY A 127 -6.98 8.19 -11.25
CA GLY A 127 -7.50 6.87 -10.92
C GLY A 127 -8.51 6.86 -9.77
N ILE A 128 -8.48 7.85 -8.87
CA ILE A 128 -9.45 7.96 -7.77
C ILE A 128 -10.88 8.15 -8.30
N PHE A 129 -11.06 8.82 -9.43
CA PHE A 129 -12.37 9.10 -9.99
C PHE A 129 -13.06 7.82 -10.50
N PRO A 130 -14.29 7.51 -10.03
CA PRO A 130 -15.05 6.37 -10.53
C PRO A 130 -15.37 6.53 -12.02
N LYS A 131 -15.22 5.44 -12.78
CA LYS A 131 -15.49 5.37 -14.23
C LYS A 131 -16.96 4.99 -14.50
N MET A 132 -17.88 5.72 -13.90
CA MET A 132 -19.33 5.55 -14.03
C MET A 132 -20.03 6.90 -14.14
N GLU A 133 -21.35 6.91 -14.33
CA GLU A 133 -22.12 8.16 -14.42
C GLU A 133 -21.87 9.08 -13.23
N ALA A 134 -21.36 10.27 -13.53
CA ALA A 134 -21.02 11.27 -12.53
C ALA A 134 -22.28 11.76 -11.80
N PHE A 135 -22.10 12.14 -10.52
CA PHE A 135 -23.15 12.69 -9.65
C PHE A 135 -24.30 11.74 -9.26
N THR A 136 -24.12 10.43 -9.44
CA THR A 136 -25.00 9.42 -8.82
C THR A 136 -24.59 9.14 -7.37
N ALA A 137 -25.52 8.63 -6.55
CA ALA A 137 -25.22 8.24 -5.17
C ALA A 137 -24.14 7.13 -5.10
N GLU A 138 -24.14 6.22 -6.08
CA GLU A 138 -23.09 5.21 -6.22
C GLU A 138 -21.73 5.81 -6.57
N TRP A 139 -21.70 6.84 -7.43
CA TRP A 139 -20.46 7.53 -7.78
C TRP A 139 -19.85 8.25 -6.58
N THR A 140 -20.67 8.97 -5.78
CA THR A 140 -20.17 9.66 -4.59
C THR A 140 -19.68 8.66 -3.54
N PHE A 141 -20.37 7.54 -3.36
CA PHE A 141 -19.96 6.46 -2.46
C PHE A 141 -18.64 5.80 -2.92
N GLN A 142 -18.52 5.45 -4.21
CA GLN A 142 -17.28 4.87 -4.75
C GLN A 142 -16.11 5.85 -4.69
N LEU A 143 -16.34 7.13 -4.96
CA LEU A 143 -15.31 8.16 -4.82
C LEU A 143 -14.85 8.27 -3.36
N ALA A 144 -15.78 8.31 -2.41
CA ALA A 144 -15.47 8.34 -0.99
C ALA A 144 -14.65 7.11 -0.58
N LEU A 145 -15.02 5.90 -1.03
CA LEU A 145 -14.27 4.67 -0.78
C LEU A 145 -12.87 4.68 -1.41
N ASN A 146 -12.73 5.18 -2.64
CA ASN A 146 -11.44 5.28 -3.35
C ASN A 146 -10.48 6.25 -2.67
N VAL A 147 -10.98 7.26 -1.98
CA VAL A 147 -10.19 8.19 -1.18
C VAL A 147 -9.92 7.60 0.20
N ALA A 148 -10.95 7.17 0.91
CA ALA A 148 -10.85 6.70 2.29
C ALA A 148 -10.02 5.42 2.44
N THR A 149 -10.19 4.45 1.53
CA THR A 149 -9.53 3.15 1.65
C THR A 149 -8.01 3.25 1.64
N PRO A 150 -7.36 3.96 0.68
CA PRO A 150 -5.92 4.19 0.76
C PRO A 150 -5.46 4.90 2.04
N PHE A 151 -6.20 5.90 2.53
CA PHE A 151 -5.84 6.59 3.77
C PHE A 151 -5.91 5.67 5.00
N VAL A 152 -6.94 4.82 5.08
CA VAL A 152 -7.06 3.81 6.14
C VAL A 152 -5.91 2.81 6.07
N LEU A 153 -5.56 2.32 4.87
CA LEU A 153 -4.46 1.38 4.68
C LEU A 153 -3.10 1.99 5.06
N VAL A 154 -2.85 3.25 4.67
CA VAL A 154 -1.64 3.99 5.09
C VAL A 154 -1.65 4.21 6.61
N GLY A 155 -2.80 4.58 7.19
CA GLY A 155 -2.98 4.76 8.63
C GLY A 155 -2.65 3.49 9.41
N LEU A 156 -3.12 2.33 8.97
CA LEU A 156 -2.77 1.03 9.54
C LEU A 156 -1.25 0.78 9.50
N GLY A 157 -0.59 1.11 8.38
CA GLY A 157 0.86 1.03 8.25
C GLY A 157 1.62 1.93 9.24
N LEU A 158 1.06 3.08 9.63
CA LEU A 158 1.64 3.97 10.65
C LEU A 158 1.32 3.53 12.08
N ILE A 159 0.20 2.83 12.30
CA ILE A 159 -0.21 2.31 13.61
C ILE A 159 0.66 1.12 14.03
N PHE A 160 1.06 0.24 13.10
CA PHE A 160 1.88 -0.93 13.44
C PHE A 160 3.20 -0.58 14.15
N PRO A 161 3.99 0.43 13.70
CA PRO A 161 5.19 0.87 14.42
C PRO A 161 4.91 1.39 15.84
N LEU A 162 3.78 2.06 16.06
CA LEU A 162 3.41 2.56 17.38
C LEU A 162 3.08 1.41 18.32
N LEU A 163 2.35 0.40 17.83
CA LEU A 163 2.06 -0.82 18.58
C LEU A 163 3.33 -1.63 18.86
N ALA A 164 4.25 -1.73 17.89
CA ALA A 164 5.53 -2.40 18.06
C ALA A 164 6.39 -1.75 19.15
N ARG A 165 6.50 -0.42 19.15
CA ARG A 165 7.23 0.33 20.20
C ARG A 165 6.65 0.08 21.60
N LYS A 166 5.33 0.06 21.74
CA LYS A 166 4.67 -0.21 23.01
C LYS A 166 4.85 -1.66 23.49
N ALA A 167 4.89 -2.60 22.55
CA ALA A 167 5.12 -4.01 22.84
C ALA A 167 6.59 -4.31 23.21
N ASN A 168 7.56 -3.66 22.55
CA ASN A 168 8.99 -3.86 22.80
C ASN A 168 9.54 -3.05 24.00
N SER A 169 8.77 -2.08 24.51
CA SER A 169 9.12 -1.31 25.71
C SER A 169 8.71 -2.02 27.02
N LYS A 170 8.01 -3.15 26.92
CA LYS A 170 7.71 -4.07 28.03
C LYS A 170 8.71 -5.22 28.01
#